data_AF-A0AAJ0HKB0-F1
#
_entry.id   AF-A0AAJ0HKB0-F1
#
_cell.length_a   1.000
_cell.length_b   1.000
_cell.length_c   1.000
_cell.angle_alpha   90.00
_cell.angle_beta   90.00
_cell.angle_gamma   90.00
#
_symmetry.space_group_name_H-M   'P 1'
#
loop_
_entity.id
_entity.type
_entity.pdbx_description
1 polymer ?
#
loop_
_entity_poly.entity_id
_entity_poly.type
_entity_poly.pdbx_seq_one_letter_code
_entity_poly.pdbx_strand_id
1 'polypeptide(L)'
;FQIPAPDVPGWYANNTDIGFVPPQSVQSVDIVCHKSAVPGHDYANVQAGSNIMLQWLTWPESHVGPIMDYLAPCPESGCTDVDKDDLHFVKIAQQALKLKPGIASKTDWLKAWVIDDFIHGDFKWNVQIPSDLSAG
;
A
#
# COMPACT_ATOMS: atom_id res chain seq x y z
N PHE A 1 -1.95 14.45 -18.63
CA PHE A 1 -0.53 14.60 -18.28
C PHE A 1 -0.20 16.08 -18.20
N GLN A 2 0.36 16.54 -17.09
CA GLN A 2 0.84 17.93 -16.92
C GLN A 2 2.35 17.97 -17.16
N ILE A 3 2.87 19.08 -17.70
CA ILE A 3 4.30 19.31 -17.92
C ILE A 3 4.66 20.67 -17.28
N PRO A 4 5.56 20.70 -16.27
CA PRO A 4 6.18 19.53 -15.62
C PRO A 4 5.14 18.70 -14.83
N ALA A 5 5.51 17.46 -14.49
CA ALA A 5 4.70 16.67 -13.56
C ALA A 5 4.64 17.40 -12.19
N PRO A 6 3.51 17.37 -11.47
CA PRO A 6 3.43 17.96 -10.15
C PRO A 6 4.27 17.16 -9.15
N ASP A 7 4.86 17.87 -8.19
CA ASP A 7 5.47 17.23 -7.01
C ASP A 7 4.35 16.62 -6.17
N VAL A 8 4.50 15.33 -5.86
CA VAL A 8 3.53 14.54 -5.10
C VAL A 8 4.25 13.61 -4.14
N PRO A 9 3.63 13.24 -3.00
CA PRO A 9 4.23 12.30 -2.05
C PRO A 9 4.19 10.85 -2.52
N GLY A 10 3.30 10.53 -3.48
CA GLY A 10 3.25 9.21 -4.09
C GLY A 10 4.44 8.97 -5.03
N TRP A 11 5.05 7.80 -4.94
CA TRP A 11 6.13 7.41 -5.84
C TRP A 11 5.61 7.29 -7.27
N TYR A 12 6.43 7.69 -8.23
CA TYR A 12 6.20 7.28 -9.61
C TYR A 12 6.35 5.76 -9.71
N ALA A 13 5.56 5.12 -10.57
CA ALA A 13 5.75 3.74 -10.98
C ALA A 13 5.31 3.54 -12.44
N ASN A 14 5.95 2.61 -13.14
CA ASN A 14 5.60 2.26 -14.52
C ASN A 14 4.52 1.15 -14.55
N ASN A 15 3.35 1.47 -14.03
CA ASN A 15 2.19 0.59 -13.92
C ASN A 15 0.97 1.18 -14.65
N THR A 16 1.21 1.76 -15.83
CA THR A 16 0.15 2.34 -16.69
C THR A 16 -0.88 1.31 -17.17
N ASP A 17 -0.55 0.02 -17.03
CA ASP A 17 -1.42 -1.13 -17.25
C ASP A 17 -2.37 -1.43 -16.07
N ILE A 18 -2.26 -0.69 -14.95
CA ILE A 18 -2.92 -0.99 -13.66
C ILE A 18 -2.56 -2.41 -13.19
N GLY A 19 -1.35 -2.85 -13.51
CA GLY A 19 -0.87 -4.21 -13.27
C GLY A 19 -0.23 -4.43 -11.89
N PHE A 20 0.33 -5.62 -11.71
CA PHE A 20 0.97 -6.08 -10.48
C PHE A 20 2.44 -6.44 -10.70
N VAL A 21 3.18 -6.62 -9.60
CA VAL A 21 4.52 -7.25 -9.61
C VAL A 21 4.30 -8.77 -9.45
N PRO A 22 4.73 -9.60 -10.41
CA PRO A 22 4.43 -11.03 -10.39
C PRO A 22 5.28 -11.79 -9.36
N PRO A 23 4.82 -12.96 -8.88
CA PRO A 23 5.54 -13.76 -7.89
C PRO A 23 6.97 -14.12 -8.29
N GLN A 24 7.26 -14.25 -9.58
CA GLN A 24 8.61 -14.56 -10.07
C GLN A 24 9.60 -13.38 -9.87
N SER A 25 9.08 -12.17 -9.64
CA SER A 25 9.85 -10.94 -9.45
C SER A 25 9.95 -10.51 -7.98
N VAL A 26 9.60 -11.35 -7.00
CA VAL A 26 9.66 -10.98 -5.57
C VAL A 26 11.07 -10.72 -5.04
N GLN A 27 12.10 -11.12 -5.77
CA GLN A 27 13.50 -10.78 -5.46
C GLN A 27 14.01 -9.57 -6.26
N SER A 28 13.17 -8.97 -7.12
CA SER A 28 13.47 -7.74 -7.85
C SER A 28 13.16 -6.53 -6.99
N VAL A 29 13.92 -5.44 -7.18
CA VAL A 29 13.63 -4.13 -6.59
C VAL A 29 12.24 -3.59 -6.97
N ASP A 30 11.62 -4.11 -8.03
CA ASP A 30 10.23 -3.77 -8.38
C ASP A 30 9.24 -4.09 -7.25
N ILE A 31 9.53 -5.04 -6.35
CA ILE A 31 8.62 -5.37 -5.24
C ILE A 31 8.58 -4.29 -4.16
N VAL A 32 9.59 -3.40 -4.12
CA VAL A 32 9.74 -2.40 -3.05
C VAL A 32 8.64 -1.34 -3.11
N CYS A 33 8.51 -0.67 -4.26
CA CYS A 33 7.50 0.39 -4.50
C CYS A 33 6.82 0.27 -5.88
N HIS A 34 6.78 -0.92 -6.48
CA HIS A 34 6.30 -1.23 -7.85
C HIS A 34 7.34 -0.99 -8.96
N LYS A 35 6.97 -1.38 -10.18
CA LYS A 35 7.82 -1.44 -11.38
C LYS A 35 8.48 -0.10 -11.66
N SER A 36 9.82 -0.10 -11.75
CA SER A 36 10.60 1.11 -12.08
C SER A 36 10.31 2.31 -11.17
N ALA A 37 9.90 2.07 -9.92
CA ALA A 37 9.48 3.14 -9.05
C ALA A 37 10.61 4.10 -8.67
N VAL A 38 10.29 5.39 -8.59
CA VAL A 38 11.18 6.49 -8.21
C VAL A 38 10.50 7.29 -7.08
N PRO A 39 11.25 7.75 -6.05
CA PRO A 39 10.68 8.52 -4.96
C PRO A 39 9.81 9.69 -5.41
N GLY A 40 8.75 9.95 -4.64
CA GLY A 40 8.00 11.20 -4.76
C GLY A 40 8.87 12.40 -4.36
N HIS A 41 8.46 13.59 -4.77
CA HIS A 41 9.19 14.85 -4.50
C HIS A 41 8.53 15.72 -3.41
N ASP A 42 7.54 15.17 -2.70
CA ASP A 42 6.83 15.87 -1.62
C ASP A 42 6.55 14.91 -0.46
N TYR A 43 6.04 15.43 0.65
CA TYR A 43 5.75 14.68 1.87
C TYR A 43 4.31 14.91 2.34
N ALA A 44 3.71 13.86 2.90
CA ALA A 44 2.47 13.97 3.64
C ALA A 44 2.78 13.97 5.14
N ASN A 45 2.63 15.12 5.81
CA ASN A 45 2.82 15.21 7.25
C ASN A 45 1.66 14.53 7.99
N VAL A 46 1.99 13.52 8.81
CA VAL A 46 1.02 12.73 9.57
C VAL A 46 1.43 12.66 11.03
N GLN A 47 0.46 12.67 11.92
CA GLN A 47 0.71 12.52 13.36
C GLN A 47 0.70 11.04 13.74
N ALA A 48 1.64 10.63 14.59
CA ALA A 48 1.58 9.30 15.23
C ALA A 48 0.21 9.10 15.93
N GLY A 49 -0.37 7.91 15.75
CA GLY A 49 -1.71 7.57 16.25
C GLY A 49 -2.87 8.00 15.35
N SER A 50 -2.63 8.84 14.34
CA SER A 50 -3.66 9.25 13.37
C SER A 50 -3.91 8.18 12.30
N ASN A 51 -4.99 8.35 11.54
CA ASN A 51 -5.32 7.49 10.40
C ASN A 51 -4.93 8.16 9.09
N ILE A 52 -4.34 7.39 8.19
CA ILE A 52 -4.20 7.71 6.76
C ILE A 52 -5.29 6.96 6.01
N MET A 53 -6.01 7.66 5.13
CA MET A 53 -6.97 7.05 4.21
C MET A 53 -6.35 6.95 2.82
N LEU A 54 -6.22 5.72 2.32
CA LEU A 54 -5.75 5.39 0.99
C LEU A 54 -6.96 5.08 0.11
N GLN A 55 -7.15 5.87 -0.95
CA GLN A 55 -8.23 5.70 -1.92
C GLN A 55 -7.70 4.99 -3.17
N TRP A 56 -8.26 3.83 -3.48
CA TRP A 56 -8.01 3.16 -4.75
C TRP A 56 -9.00 3.62 -5.81
N LEU A 57 -8.62 3.50 -7.09
CA LEU A 57 -9.51 3.80 -8.21
C LEU A 57 -10.65 2.77 -8.31
N THR A 58 -10.33 1.49 -8.21
CA THR A 58 -11.25 0.35 -8.32
C THR A 58 -10.58 -0.92 -7.78
N TRP A 59 -11.34 -2.01 -7.61
CA TRP A 59 -10.82 -3.33 -7.27
C TRP A 59 -11.71 -4.45 -7.83
N PRO A 60 -11.19 -5.37 -8.66
CA PRO A 60 -11.97 -6.49 -9.15
C PRO A 60 -12.31 -7.49 -8.03
N GLU A 61 -13.55 -7.95 -7.96
CA GLU A 61 -14.00 -8.92 -6.95
C GLU A 61 -13.14 -10.19 -6.91
N SER A 62 -12.69 -10.67 -8.08
CA SER A 62 -11.87 -11.89 -8.18
C SER A 62 -10.48 -11.76 -7.53
N HIS A 63 -10.03 -10.54 -7.22
CA HIS A 63 -8.72 -10.29 -6.64
C HIS A 63 -8.79 -10.36 -5.12
N VAL A 64 -9.14 -11.54 -4.61
CA VAL A 64 -9.17 -11.79 -3.16
C VAL A 64 -7.77 -11.98 -2.60
N GLY A 65 -7.50 -11.32 -1.49
CA GLY A 65 -6.19 -11.36 -0.85
C GLY A 65 -6.11 -10.48 0.39
N PRO A 66 -4.95 -10.48 1.04
CA PRO A 66 -4.69 -9.58 2.15
C PRO A 66 -4.41 -8.15 1.66
N ILE A 67 -4.66 -7.19 2.54
CA ILE A 67 -4.12 -5.83 2.45
C ILE A 67 -3.13 -5.67 3.61
N MET A 68 -1.92 -5.21 3.32
CA MET A 68 -0.84 -5.07 4.30
C MET A 68 -0.15 -3.72 4.11
N ASP A 69 0.20 -3.09 5.22
CA ASP A 69 0.85 -1.78 5.24
C ASP A 69 2.15 -1.87 6.04
N TYR A 70 3.16 -1.15 5.55
CA TYR A 70 4.51 -1.16 6.09
C TYR A 70 5.06 0.26 6.14
N LEU A 71 6.00 0.50 7.06
CA LEU A 71 6.82 1.70 7.11
C LEU A 71 8.29 1.30 7.07
N ALA A 72 9.12 2.11 6.42
CA ALA A 72 10.57 2.04 6.49
C ALA A 72 11.11 3.44 6.78
N PRO A 73 12.07 3.60 7.71
CA PRO A 73 12.68 4.90 7.95
C PRO A 73 13.50 5.31 6.72
N CYS A 74 13.38 6.58 6.33
CA CYS A 74 14.25 7.17 5.32
C CYS A 74 15.60 7.55 5.92
N PRO A 75 16.65 7.71 5.09
CA PRO A 75 17.93 8.25 5.55
C PRO A 75 17.76 9.70 6.04
N GLU A 76 18.75 10.20 6.79
CA GLU A 76 18.76 11.58 7.28
C GLU A 76 18.67 12.63 6.16
N SER A 77 19.07 12.26 4.94
CA SER A 77 18.94 13.10 3.73
C SER A 77 17.49 13.24 3.23
N GLY A 78 16.54 12.48 3.77
CA GLY A 78 15.13 12.50 3.40
C GLY A 78 14.71 11.35 2.47
N CYS A 79 13.41 11.26 2.20
CA CYS A 79 12.81 10.21 1.37
C CYS A 79 12.85 10.51 -0.13
N THR A 80 13.04 11.77 -0.54
CA THR A 80 12.94 12.19 -1.95
C THR A 80 14.09 11.68 -2.82
N ASP A 81 15.20 11.28 -2.21
CA ASP A 81 16.39 10.76 -2.89
C ASP A 81 16.86 9.42 -2.31
N VAL A 82 15.97 8.71 -1.59
CA VAL A 82 16.31 7.44 -0.94
C VAL A 82 16.57 6.34 -1.96
N ASP A 83 17.64 5.56 -1.74
CA ASP A 83 17.79 4.29 -2.44
C ASP A 83 16.79 3.28 -1.87
N LYS A 84 15.85 2.86 -2.71
CA LYS A 84 14.80 1.92 -2.31
C LYS A 84 15.34 0.53 -1.96
N ASP A 85 16.53 0.16 -2.43
CA ASP A 85 17.18 -1.11 -2.05
C ASP A 85 17.65 -1.10 -0.58
N ASP A 86 17.85 0.08 0.01
CA ASP A 86 18.26 0.24 1.42
C ASP A 86 17.08 0.26 2.40
N LEU A 87 15.84 0.25 1.92
CA LEU A 87 14.65 0.35 2.77
C LEU A 87 14.37 -0.97 3.50
N HIS A 88 14.29 -0.88 4.83
CA HIS A 88 13.92 -2.01 5.70
C HIS A 88 12.52 -1.80 6.29
N PHE A 89 11.57 -2.57 5.75
CA PHE A 89 10.15 -2.42 6.05
C PHE A 89 9.72 -3.15 7.34
N VAL A 90 9.03 -2.43 8.20
CA VAL A 90 8.31 -2.95 9.37
C VAL A 90 6.81 -2.95 9.06
N LYS A 91 6.17 -4.10 9.26
CA LYS A 91 4.71 -4.22 9.08
C LYS A 91 3.99 -3.45 10.19
N ILE A 92 3.08 -2.56 9.82
CA ILE A 92 2.26 -1.79 10.77
C ILE A 92 0.80 -2.23 10.80
N ALA A 93 0.29 -2.79 9.70
CA ALA A 93 -1.08 -3.29 9.63
C ALA A 93 -1.18 -4.47 8.66
N GLN A 94 -2.16 -5.34 8.93
CA GLN A 94 -2.59 -6.37 7.99
C GLN A 94 -4.04 -6.77 8.26
N GLN A 95 -4.80 -7.00 7.19
CA GLN A 95 -6.06 -7.74 7.25
C GLN A 95 -6.09 -8.73 6.08
N ALA A 96 -6.68 -9.90 6.32
CA ALA A 96 -6.69 -11.00 5.36
C ALA A 96 -8.05 -11.69 5.38
N LEU A 97 -8.07 -13.00 5.64
CA LEU A 97 -9.30 -13.77 5.85
C LEU A 97 -10.09 -13.21 7.04
N LYS A 98 -11.38 -12.91 6.80
CA LYS A 98 -12.38 -12.49 7.77
C LYS A 98 -13.52 -13.49 7.80
N LEU A 99 -13.30 -14.61 8.48
CA LEU A 99 -14.34 -15.63 8.64
C LEU A 99 -15.41 -15.14 9.61
N LYS A 100 -16.55 -14.71 9.06
CA LYS A 100 -17.76 -14.33 9.81
C LYS A 100 -18.62 -15.60 10.05
N PRO A 101 -19.45 -15.65 11.11
CA PRO A 101 -20.37 -16.76 11.31
C PRO A 101 -21.24 -17.01 10.06
N GLY A 102 -21.30 -18.26 9.61
CA GLY A 102 -22.05 -18.64 8.40
C GLY A 102 -21.33 -18.40 7.06
N ILE A 103 -20.11 -17.87 7.06
CA ILE A 103 -19.30 -17.67 5.85
C ILE A 103 -18.25 -18.78 5.76
N ALA A 104 -18.29 -19.57 4.69
CA ALA A 104 -17.28 -20.58 4.41
C ALA A 104 -16.44 -20.16 3.19
N SER A 105 -15.12 -20.10 3.33
CA SER A 105 -14.23 -19.62 2.24
C SER A 105 -14.35 -20.39 0.93
N LYS A 106 -14.82 -21.65 0.96
CA LYS A 106 -15.02 -22.46 -0.24
C LYS A 106 -16.26 -22.06 -1.06
N THR A 107 -17.29 -21.52 -0.40
CA THR A 107 -18.58 -21.17 -1.03
C THR A 107 -18.77 -19.66 -1.12
N ASP A 108 -18.24 -18.91 -0.15
CA ASP A 108 -18.35 -17.47 0.02
C ASP A 108 -16.97 -16.83 -0.09
N TRP A 109 -16.24 -17.19 -1.15
CA TRP A 109 -14.83 -16.88 -1.33
C TRP A 109 -14.53 -15.37 -1.29
N LEU A 110 -15.43 -14.48 -1.73
CA LEU A 110 -15.25 -13.03 -1.59
C LEU A 110 -15.50 -12.57 -0.15
N LYS A 111 -16.67 -12.90 0.41
CA LYS A 111 -17.11 -12.50 1.76
C LYS A 111 -16.19 -13.00 2.88
N ALA A 112 -15.39 -14.03 2.59
CA ALA A 112 -14.40 -14.58 3.51
C ALA A 112 -13.14 -13.71 3.63
N TRP A 113 -12.96 -12.65 2.84
CA TRP A 113 -11.76 -11.79 2.83
C TRP A 113 -12.09 -10.33 3.12
N VAL A 114 -11.08 -9.59 3.59
CA VAL A 114 -11.14 -8.13 3.77
C VAL A 114 -11.55 -7.38 2.49
N ILE A 115 -11.28 -7.96 1.31
CA ILE A 115 -11.63 -7.36 0.02
C ILE A 115 -13.13 -7.09 -0.13
N ASP A 116 -14.00 -7.92 0.45
CA ASP A 116 -15.44 -7.68 0.44
C ASP A 116 -15.80 -6.37 1.17
N ASP A 117 -15.24 -6.17 2.38
CA ASP A 117 -15.43 -4.94 3.14
C ASP A 117 -14.81 -3.73 2.41
N PHE A 118 -13.67 -3.92 1.73
CA PHE A 118 -12.96 -2.87 0.99
C PHE A 118 -13.74 -2.39 -0.24
N ILE A 119 -14.30 -3.30 -1.03
CA ILE A 119 -15.14 -2.97 -2.19
C ILE A 119 -16.41 -2.22 -1.72
N HIS A 120 -17.07 -2.71 -0.68
CA HIS A 120 -18.27 -2.06 -0.12
C HIS A 120 -17.96 -0.76 0.65
N GLY A 121 -16.68 -0.51 0.97
CA GLY A 121 -16.18 0.72 1.58
C GLY A 121 -15.73 1.78 0.57
N ASP A 122 -16.26 1.75 -0.66
CA ASP A 122 -15.87 2.62 -1.78
C ASP A 122 -14.36 2.58 -2.10
N PHE A 123 -13.72 1.42 -1.96
CA PHE A 123 -12.27 1.26 -2.21
C PHE A 123 -11.38 2.16 -1.34
N LYS A 124 -11.84 2.47 -0.12
CA LYS A 124 -11.08 3.22 0.89
C LYS A 124 -10.45 2.26 1.89
N TRP A 125 -9.17 2.47 2.16
CA TRP A 125 -8.42 1.73 3.16
C TRP A 125 -7.88 2.68 4.22
N ASN A 126 -8.24 2.46 5.49
CA ASN A 126 -7.73 3.25 6.60
C ASN A 126 -6.63 2.48 7.31
N VAL A 127 -5.46 3.09 7.45
CA VAL A 127 -4.33 2.57 8.22
C VAL A 127 -4.01 3.53 9.36
N GLN A 128 -3.86 3.01 10.58
CA GLN A 128 -3.45 3.80 11.72
C GLN A 128 -1.93 3.81 11.81
N ILE A 129 -1.34 5.01 11.92
CA ILE A 129 0.09 5.15 12.24
C ILE A 129 0.29 4.79 13.71
N PRO A 130 1.27 3.92 14.07
CA PRO A 130 1.50 3.56 15.46
C PRO A 130 1.71 4.81 16.33
N SER A 131 1.06 4.86 17.50
CA SER A 131 1.08 6.03 18.37
C SER A 131 2.43 6.28 19.05
N ASP A 132 3.24 5.23 19.16
CA ASP A 132 4.58 5.21 19.72
C ASP A 132 5.69 5.23 18.65
N LEU A 133 5.32 5.43 17.38
CA LEU A 133 6.28 5.59 16.30
C LEU A 133 7.15 6.83 16.54
N SER A 134 8.46 6.67 16.42
CA SER A 134 9.39 7.80 16.49
C SER A 134 9.17 8.74 15.31
N ALA A 135 9.29 10.05 15.55
CA ALA A 135 9.22 11.04 14.47
C ALA A 135 10.42 10.88 13.50
N GLY A 136 10.15 11.08 12.21
CA GLY A 136 11.12 10.97 11.13
C GLY A 136 10.44 10.94 9.78
#